data_AF-A0A849S2E6-F1
#
_entry.id   AF-A0A849S2E6-F1
#
_cell.length_a   1.000
_cell.length_b   1.000
_cell.length_c   1.000
_cell.angle_alpha   90.00
_cell.angle_beta   90.00
_cell.angle_gamma   90.00
#
_symmetry.space_group_name_H-M   'P 1'
#
loop_
_entity.id
_entity.type
_entity.pdbx_description
1 polymer ?
#
loop_
_entity_poly.entity_id
_entity_poly.type
_entity_poly.pdbx_seq_one_letter_code
_entity_poly.pdbx_strand_id
1 'polypeptide(L)'
;MKKMILILVLIFISPTQLISLSSAEQVSSSKYPNIFIDPSVPNADLKEAMTALTYWGLRETFVFEDFTISYKPCGFVNASSDPNITMCVELLNELDKMGIPSAELFILYHELGHSLLYLWGYPLYDNEDAADEFATLFMSLSPSTRSIAEEAAHWFEQNASIVQTLSAHWKDDRHTLNPQRARNIGRWLQQPQALKKRWSALLLPKMKTEALRRELKRNASDPNGGTADLAMMAEELAKRK
;
A
#
# COMPACT_ATOMS: atom_id res chain seq x y z
N MET A 1 -11.96 -13.74 13.83
CA MET A 1 -11.78 -12.30 13.58
C MET A 1 -10.54 -11.68 14.25
N LYS A 2 -10.20 -11.94 15.53
CA LYS A 2 -8.97 -11.42 16.17
C LYS A 2 -7.62 -11.79 15.48
N LYS A 3 -7.56 -12.90 14.73
CA LYS A 3 -6.35 -13.30 13.98
C LYS A 3 -6.06 -12.46 12.72
N MET A 4 -7.05 -11.77 12.15
CA MET A 4 -6.86 -10.97 10.92
C MET A 4 -6.24 -9.59 11.19
N ILE A 5 -6.56 -8.98 12.33
CA ILE A 5 -6.01 -7.69 12.78
C ILE A 5 -4.49 -7.78 13.00
N LEU A 6 -3.98 -8.96 13.39
CA LEU A 6 -2.56 -9.17 13.66
C LEU A 6 -1.70 -9.24 12.38
N ILE A 7 -2.30 -9.46 11.22
CA ILE A 7 -1.60 -9.88 10.00
C ILE A 7 -1.20 -8.69 9.11
N LEU A 8 -2.03 -7.65 9.00
CA LEU A 8 -1.70 -6.43 8.26
C LEU A 8 -0.62 -5.56 8.93
N VAL A 9 -0.51 -5.67 10.24
CA VAL A 9 0.43 -4.92 11.07
C VAL A 9 1.89 -5.32 10.78
N LEU A 10 2.12 -6.53 10.26
CA LEU A 10 3.47 -7.12 10.13
C LEU A 10 4.35 -6.54 9.02
N ILE A 11 3.81 -5.69 8.13
CA ILE A 11 4.63 -5.09 7.05
C ILE A 11 5.64 -4.07 7.64
N PHE A 12 5.26 -3.34 8.68
CA PHE A 12 6.07 -2.26 9.25
C PHE A 12 6.24 -2.31 10.77
N ILE A 13 5.50 -3.17 11.46
CA ILE A 13 5.37 -3.11 12.92
C ILE A 13 6.01 -4.36 13.50
N SER A 14 7.08 -4.17 14.29
CA SER A 14 7.74 -5.29 14.97
C SER A 14 6.78 -5.96 15.96
N PRO A 15 7.00 -7.24 16.34
CA PRO A 15 6.25 -7.89 17.42
C PRO A 15 6.22 -7.07 18.73
N THR A 16 7.26 -6.28 18.99
CA THR A 16 7.36 -5.38 20.14
C THR A 16 6.42 -4.17 20.03
N GLN A 17 6.20 -3.62 18.83
CA GLN A 17 5.25 -2.54 18.61
C GLN A 17 3.79 -3.05 18.58
N LEU A 18 3.57 -4.30 18.19
CA LEU A 18 2.28 -4.99 18.31
C LEU A 18 1.79 -5.08 19.78
N ILE A 19 2.70 -5.28 20.74
CA ILE A 19 2.39 -5.31 22.18
C ILE A 19 2.03 -3.90 22.71
N SER A 20 2.64 -2.86 22.14
CA SER A 20 2.25 -1.46 22.40
C SER A 20 0.88 -1.12 21.83
N LEU A 21 0.43 -1.77 20.75
CA LEU A 21 -0.88 -1.55 20.16
C LEU A 21 -1.99 -2.33 20.87
N SER A 22 -1.70 -3.50 21.47
CA SER A 22 -2.68 -4.22 22.29
C SER A 22 -2.96 -3.54 23.64
N SER A 23 -2.09 -2.60 24.04
CA SER A 23 -2.24 -1.74 25.21
C SER A 23 -2.58 -0.29 24.85
N ALA A 24 -2.58 0.06 23.55
CA ALA A 24 -2.94 1.38 23.10
C ALA A 24 -4.45 1.56 23.28
N GLU A 25 -4.79 2.68 23.93
CA GLU A 25 -6.06 3.37 23.76
C GLU A 25 -6.60 3.19 22.35
N GLN A 26 -7.93 3.07 22.25
CA GLN A 26 -8.68 3.20 21.00
C GLN A 26 -7.94 4.16 20.06
N VAL A 27 -7.62 3.68 18.86
CA VAL A 27 -7.12 4.52 17.77
C VAL A 27 -8.19 5.59 17.55
N SER A 28 -8.06 6.70 18.28
CA SER A 28 -8.99 7.80 18.27
C SER A 28 -8.71 8.59 17.00
N SER A 29 -9.77 8.93 16.28
CA SER A 29 -9.74 9.83 15.11
C SER A 29 -8.95 11.12 15.38
N SER A 30 -8.90 11.56 16.66
CA SER A 30 -8.10 12.72 17.09
C SER A 30 -6.59 12.58 16.86
N LYS A 31 -6.07 11.34 16.74
CA LYS A 31 -4.64 11.06 16.54
C LYS A 31 -4.23 11.06 15.06
N TYR A 32 -5.18 10.93 14.14
CA TYR A 32 -4.94 10.88 12.70
C TYR A 32 -5.90 11.82 11.97
N PRO A 33 -5.67 13.14 12.06
CA PRO A 33 -6.58 14.14 11.49
C PRO A 33 -6.71 14.09 9.96
N ASN A 34 -5.89 13.27 9.30
CA ASN A 34 -5.85 13.11 7.85
C ASN A 34 -6.62 11.88 7.35
N ILE A 35 -7.40 11.23 8.19
CA ILE A 35 -8.20 10.05 7.81
C ILE A 35 -9.67 10.35 8.04
N PHE A 36 -10.46 10.21 6.97
CA PHE A 36 -11.89 10.50 7.00
C PHE A 36 -12.66 9.30 6.45
N ILE A 37 -13.48 8.66 7.27
CA ILE A 37 -14.33 7.55 6.86
C ILE A 37 -15.78 8.01 6.94
N ASP A 38 -16.48 8.02 5.81
CA ASP A 38 -17.92 8.29 5.80
C ASP A 38 -18.67 7.20 6.60
N PRO A 39 -19.64 7.55 7.46
CA PRO A 39 -20.42 6.58 8.23
C PRO A 39 -21.14 5.52 7.38
N SER A 40 -21.37 5.77 6.08
CA SER A 40 -21.96 4.79 5.18
C SER A 40 -21.01 3.66 4.78
N VAL A 41 -19.72 3.77 5.08
CA VAL A 41 -18.72 2.78 4.71
C VAL A 41 -18.92 1.50 5.54
N PRO A 42 -18.99 0.31 4.91
CA PRO A 42 -19.08 -0.95 5.64
C PRO A 42 -17.88 -1.14 6.58
N ASN A 43 -18.14 -1.47 7.85
CA ASN A 43 -17.11 -1.62 8.89
C ASN A 43 -16.20 -0.37 9.04
N ALA A 44 -16.80 0.83 9.01
CA ALA A 44 -16.09 2.11 9.10
C ALA A 44 -14.99 2.14 10.17
N ASP A 45 -15.28 1.73 11.41
CA ASP A 45 -14.30 1.71 12.51
C ASP A 45 -13.08 0.83 12.22
N LEU A 46 -13.29 -0.34 11.62
CA LEU A 46 -12.21 -1.25 11.26
C LEU A 46 -11.35 -0.67 10.16
N LYS A 47 -11.98 -0.04 9.15
CA LYS A 47 -11.27 0.62 8.05
C LYS A 47 -10.49 1.82 8.55
N GLU A 48 -11.08 2.66 9.42
CA GLU A 48 -10.38 3.76 10.07
C GLU A 48 -9.11 3.25 10.77
N ALA A 49 -9.24 2.22 11.60
CA ALA A 49 -8.11 1.64 12.32
C ALA A 49 -7.02 1.08 11.37
N MET A 50 -7.42 0.37 10.31
CA MET A 50 -6.49 -0.22 9.33
C MET A 50 -5.78 0.85 8.49
N THR A 51 -6.51 1.85 8.02
CA THR A 51 -5.95 3.00 7.28
C THR A 51 -5.03 3.82 8.18
N ALA A 52 -5.39 4.02 9.45
CA ALA A 52 -4.56 4.70 10.44
C ALA A 52 -3.25 3.97 10.71
N LEU A 53 -3.30 2.65 10.88
CA LEU A 53 -2.10 1.83 11.05
C LEU A 53 -1.20 1.87 9.81
N THR A 54 -1.79 1.82 8.61
CA THR A 54 -1.05 1.95 7.34
C THR A 54 -0.36 3.31 7.23
N TYR A 55 -1.12 4.40 7.42
CA TYR A 55 -0.59 5.77 7.35
C TYR A 55 0.51 6.00 8.39
N TRP A 56 0.28 5.58 9.64
CA TRP A 56 1.26 5.69 10.71
C TRP A 56 2.54 4.90 10.40
N GLY A 57 2.40 3.65 9.93
CA GLY A 57 3.55 2.82 9.55
C GLY A 57 4.40 3.48 8.45
N LEU A 58 3.75 4.09 7.45
CA LEU A 58 4.44 4.88 6.44
C LEU A 58 5.13 6.10 7.06
N ARG A 59 4.43 6.88 7.89
CA ARG A 59 5.01 8.05 8.57
C ARG A 59 6.21 7.68 9.44
N GLU A 60 6.18 6.54 10.13
CA GLU A 60 7.31 6.08 10.95
C GLU A 60 8.50 5.57 10.13
N THR A 61 8.26 5.25 8.86
CA THR A 61 9.26 4.68 7.96
C THR A 61 9.87 5.72 7.03
N PHE A 62 9.06 6.65 6.51
CA PHE A 62 9.43 7.57 5.44
C PHE A 62 9.24 9.04 5.83
N VAL A 63 9.92 9.91 5.09
CA VAL A 63 9.77 11.37 5.13
C VAL A 63 8.95 11.79 3.90
N PHE A 64 7.78 12.38 4.13
CA PHE A 64 6.89 12.93 3.11
C PHE A 64 6.01 14.03 3.72
N GLU A 65 5.38 14.85 2.90
CA GLU A 65 4.38 15.82 3.37
C GLU A 65 3.08 15.12 3.74
N ASP A 66 2.30 15.66 4.68
CA ASP A 66 1.04 15.04 5.07
C ASP A 66 0.00 15.13 3.94
N PHE A 67 -0.81 14.07 3.80
CA PHE A 67 -1.92 14.01 2.85
C PHE A 67 -3.10 13.27 3.48
N THR A 68 -4.28 13.47 2.91
CA THR A 68 -5.55 12.93 3.41
C THR A 68 -5.88 11.60 2.74
N ILE A 69 -6.42 10.65 3.51
CA ILE A 69 -7.07 9.43 2.98
C ILE A 69 -8.54 9.48 3.37
N SER A 70 -9.43 9.48 2.37
CA SER A 70 -10.87 9.56 2.58
C SER A 70 -11.60 8.37 1.98
N TYR A 71 -12.61 7.89 2.68
CA TYR A 71 -13.57 6.89 2.21
C TYR A 71 -14.93 7.53 2.15
N LYS A 72 -15.52 7.67 0.96
CA LYS A 72 -16.78 8.41 0.78
C LYS A 72 -17.59 7.90 -0.41
N PRO A 73 -18.91 8.16 -0.46
CA PRO A 73 -19.70 7.94 -1.66
C PRO A 73 -19.19 8.79 -2.83
N CYS A 74 -19.02 8.18 -3.99
CA CYS A 74 -18.60 8.88 -5.22
C CYS A 74 -19.68 8.89 -6.30
N GLY A 75 -20.66 7.98 -6.23
CA GLY A 75 -21.66 7.75 -7.27
C GLY A 75 -21.18 6.81 -8.39
N PHE A 76 -19.94 6.33 -8.33
CA PHE A 76 -19.34 5.38 -9.27
C PHE A 76 -18.18 4.63 -8.60
N VAL A 77 -17.79 3.50 -9.19
CA VAL A 77 -16.70 2.63 -8.71
C VAL A 77 -15.37 3.28 -9.08
N ASN A 78 -14.60 3.73 -8.09
CA ASN A 78 -13.26 4.25 -8.32
C ASN A 78 -12.37 4.29 -7.06
N ALA A 79 -11.09 4.51 -7.28
CA ALA A 79 -10.15 5.08 -6.31
C ALA A 79 -9.30 6.14 -7.05
N SER A 80 -8.75 7.12 -6.32
CA SER A 80 -7.92 8.15 -6.94
C SER A 80 -6.98 8.79 -5.94
N SER A 81 -5.91 9.40 -6.45
CA SER A 81 -4.90 10.10 -5.68
C SER A 81 -4.45 11.40 -6.38
N ASP A 82 -4.47 12.53 -5.65
CA ASP A 82 -3.86 13.80 -6.08
C ASP A 82 -3.68 14.80 -4.91
N PRO A 83 -2.52 14.80 -4.22
CA PRO A 83 -1.92 13.63 -3.57
C PRO A 83 -2.81 13.04 -2.45
N ASN A 84 -3.99 13.63 -2.20
CA ASN A 84 -4.97 13.08 -1.30
C ASN A 84 -5.65 11.87 -1.94
N ILE A 85 -5.86 10.83 -1.15
CA ILE A 85 -6.47 9.57 -1.60
C ILE A 85 -7.97 9.61 -1.33
N THR A 86 -8.76 9.23 -2.33
CA THR A 86 -10.18 8.96 -2.21
C THR A 86 -10.45 7.51 -2.59
N MET A 87 -10.98 6.74 -1.64
CA MET A 87 -11.50 5.40 -1.82
C MET A 87 -13.03 5.46 -1.91
N CYS A 88 -13.62 5.16 -3.05
CA CYS A 88 -15.07 5.24 -3.21
C CYS A 88 -15.77 4.06 -2.53
N VAL A 89 -16.86 4.31 -1.81
CA VAL A 89 -17.67 3.27 -1.16
C VAL A 89 -18.18 2.24 -2.17
N GLU A 90 -18.50 2.68 -3.39
CA GLU A 90 -18.95 1.84 -4.49
C GLU A 90 -17.91 0.79 -4.88
N LEU A 91 -16.62 1.15 -4.88
CA LEU A 91 -15.53 0.21 -5.13
C LEU A 91 -15.49 -0.87 -4.05
N LEU A 92 -15.59 -0.48 -2.78
CA LEU A 92 -15.60 -1.42 -1.66
C LEU A 92 -16.77 -2.41 -1.77
N ASN A 93 -17.95 -1.89 -2.07
CA ASN A 93 -19.14 -2.72 -2.25
C ASN A 93 -19.01 -3.66 -3.46
N GLU A 94 -18.32 -3.27 -4.53
CA GLU A 94 -18.06 -4.14 -5.67
C GLU A 94 -17.10 -5.27 -5.33
N LEU A 95 -15.99 -4.97 -4.65
CA LEU A 95 -15.03 -5.98 -4.19
C LEU A 95 -15.68 -6.99 -3.24
N ASP A 96 -16.54 -6.53 -2.32
CA ASP A 96 -17.34 -7.38 -1.43
C ASP A 96 -18.26 -8.32 -2.23
N LYS A 97 -18.99 -7.79 -3.23
CA LYS A 97 -19.89 -8.58 -4.09
C LYS A 97 -19.13 -9.63 -4.92
N MET A 98 -17.90 -9.32 -5.32
CA MET A 98 -17.02 -10.25 -6.03
C MET A 98 -16.36 -11.28 -5.12
N GLY A 99 -16.51 -11.16 -3.79
CA GLY A 99 -15.91 -12.08 -2.82
C GLY A 99 -14.41 -11.90 -2.64
N ILE A 100 -13.87 -10.72 -2.97
CA ILE A 100 -12.45 -10.36 -2.86
C ILE A 100 -12.25 -9.05 -2.06
N PRO A 101 -12.83 -8.93 -0.85
CA PRO A 101 -12.77 -7.70 -0.06
C PRO A 101 -11.34 -7.27 0.28
N SER A 102 -10.40 -8.22 0.28
CA SER A 102 -8.99 -7.98 0.63
C SER A 102 -8.26 -7.15 -0.43
N ALA A 103 -8.71 -7.18 -1.70
CA ALA A 103 -8.12 -6.44 -2.80
C ALA A 103 -8.16 -4.91 -2.59
N GLU A 104 -9.04 -4.42 -1.71
CA GLU A 104 -9.05 -3.03 -1.26
C GLU A 104 -7.67 -2.58 -0.78
N LEU A 105 -6.96 -3.44 -0.04
CA LEU A 105 -5.63 -3.09 0.48
C LEU A 105 -4.63 -2.92 -0.66
N PHE A 106 -4.70 -3.76 -1.70
CA PHE A 106 -3.86 -3.60 -2.88
C PHE A 106 -4.11 -2.25 -3.54
N ILE A 107 -5.39 -1.89 -3.74
CA ILE A 107 -5.79 -0.62 -4.36
C ILE A 107 -5.34 0.57 -3.50
N LEU A 108 -5.49 0.49 -2.17
CA LEU A 108 -4.98 1.54 -1.28
C LEU A 108 -3.47 1.74 -1.45
N TYR A 109 -2.69 0.65 -1.52
CA TYR A 109 -1.24 0.77 -1.76
C TYR A 109 -0.90 1.26 -3.16
N HIS A 110 -1.73 0.95 -4.16
CA HIS A 110 -1.60 1.49 -5.51
C HIS A 110 -1.74 3.03 -5.49
N GLU A 111 -2.81 3.55 -4.88
CA GLU A 111 -3.01 5.00 -4.71
C GLU A 111 -1.93 5.67 -3.84
N LEU A 112 -1.42 4.96 -2.83
CA LEU A 112 -0.27 5.40 -2.04
C LEU A 112 0.99 5.50 -2.90
N GLY A 113 1.18 4.61 -3.87
CA GLY A 113 2.29 4.66 -4.82
C GLY A 113 2.28 5.96 -5.61
N HIS A 114 1.16 6.29 -6.24
CA HIS A 114 0.96 7.57 -6.93
C HIS A 114 1.24 8.77 -6.02
N SER A 115 0.58 8.80 -4.85
CA SER A 115 0.69 9.90 -3.89
C SER A 115 2.13 10.12 -3.40
N LEU A 116 2.82 9.05 -3.00
CA LEU A 116 4.17 9.16 -2.43
C LEU A 116 5.21 9.48 -3.51
N LEU A 117 5.10 8.92 -4.71
CA LEU A 117 5.98 9.28 -5.82
C LEU A 117 5.82 10.76 -6.18
N TYR A 118 4.59 11.27 -6.23
CA TYR A 118 4.30 12.68 -6.45
C TYR A 118 4.94 13.56 -5.36
N LEU A 119 4.66 13.27 -4.09
CA LEU A 119 5.18 14.02 -2.94
C LEU A 119 6.71 13.98 -2.83
N TRP A 120 7.34 12.93 -3.34
CA TRP A 120 8.80 12.81 -3.38
C TRP A 120 9.45 13.50 -4.58
N GLY A 121 8.65 14.02 -5.51
CA GLY A 121 9.10 14.62 -6.76
C GLY A 121 9.71 13.61 -7.73
N TYR A 122 9.29 12.34 -7.64
CA TYR A 122 9.75 11.30 -8.56
C TYR A 122 8.92 11.29 -9.85
N PRO A 123 9.55 11.01 -11.01
CA PRO A 123 8.79 10.76 -12.23
C PRO A 123 7.96 9.49 -12.06
N LEU A 124 7.03 9.25 -12.98
CA LEU A 124 6.16 8.06 -12.99
C LEU A 124 5.11 8.05 -11.87
N TYR A 125 4.87 9.18 -11.20
CA TYR A 125 3.75 9.30 -10.25
C TYR A 125 2.38 9.17 -10.93
N ASP A 126 2.30 9.29 -12.26
CA ASP A 126 1.13 9.08 -13.11
C ASP A 126 1.19 7.74 -13.88
N ASN A 127 2.08 6.83 -13.46
CA ASN A 127 2.31 5.56 -14.15
C ASN A 127 1.74 4.37 -13.37
N GLU A 128 0.81 3.68 -14.02
CA GLU A 128 0.08 2.53 -13.46
C GLU A 128 0.96 1.33 -13.14
N ASP A 129 1.93 1.01 -14.00
CA ASP A 129 2.84 -0.09 -13.72
C ASP A 129 3.71 0.24 -12.48
N ALA A 130 4.13 1.50 -12.31
CA ALA A 130 4.87 1.92 -11.12
C ALA A 130 4.03 1.84 -9.84
N ALA A 131 2.75 2.24 -9.89
CA ALA A 131 1.84 2.12 -8.75
C ALA A 131 1.52 0.65 -8.41
N ASP A 132 1.32 -0.21 -9.42
CA ASP A 132 1.13 -1.65 -9.20
C ASP A 132 2.39 -2.34 -8.67
N GLU A 133 3.58 -1.94 -9.14
CA GLU A 133 4.84 -2.41 -8.59
C GLU A 133 5.00 -2.02 -7.12
N PHE A 134 4.65 -0.78 -6.78
CA PHE A 134 4.67 -0.30 -5.40
C PHE A 134 3.73 -1.13 -4.53
N ALA A 135 2.48 -1.35 -4.95
CA ALA A 135 1.54 -2.18 -4.23
C ALA A 135 2.03 -3.63 -4.08
N THR A 136 2.51 -4.21 -5.18
CA THR A 136 3.03 -5.58 -5.21
C THR A 136 4.25 -5.74 -4.30
N LEU A 137 5.11 -4.73 -4.21
CA LEU A 137 6.26 -4.72 -3.30
C LEU A 137 5.80 -4.92 -1.87
N PHE A 138 4.87 -4.10 -1.37
CA PHE A 138 4.40 -4.22 0.01
C PHE A 138 3.63 -5.51 0.26
N MET A 139 2.81 -5.93 -0.70
CA MET A 139 2.11 -7.21 -0.61
C MET A 139 3.08 -8.40 -0.59
N SER A 140 4.25 -8.31 -1.25
CA SER A 140 5.24 -9.38 -1.27
C SER A 140 6.03 -9.58 0.04
N LEU A 141 5.85 -8.69 1.03
CA LEU A 141 6.65 -8.71 2.26
C LEU A 141 6.25 -9.82 3.24
N SER A 142 5.05 -10.39 3.13
CA SER A 142 4.60 -11.52 3.93
C SER A 142 3.75 -12.49 3.11
N PRO A 143 3.71 -13.80 3.43
CA PRO A 143 2.86 -14.76 2.75
C PRO A 143 1.37 -14.39 2.77
N SER A 144 0.91 -13.80 3.88
CA SER A 144 -0.47 -13.36 4.07
C SER A 144 -0.87 -12.16 3.23
N THR A 145 0.06 -11.24 2.99
CA THR A 145 -0.21 -10.06 2.16
C THR A 145 0.01 -10.40 0.69
N ARG A 146 0.81 -11.45 0.40
CA ARG A 146 1.03 -11.94 -0.95
C ARG A 146 -0.26 -12.41 -1.60
N SER A 147 -1.08 -13.17 -0.89
CA SER A 147 -2.36 -13.66 -1.42
C SER A 147 -3.29 -12.52 -1.81
N ILE A 148 -3.19 -11.35 -1.17
CA ILE A 148 -3.96 -10.15 -1.54
C ILE A 148 -3.56 -9.65 -2.93
N ALA A 149 -2.26 -9.63 -3.26
CA ALA A 149 -1.82 -9.27 -4.61
C ALA A 149 -2.21 -10.33 -5.65
N GLU A 150 -2.27 -11.61 -5.26
CA GLU A 150 -2.75 -12.68 -6.14
C GLU A 150 -4.26 -12.53 -6.42
N GLU A 151 -5.07 -12.18 -5.41
CA GLU A 151 -6.49 -11.84 -5.56
C GLU A 151 -6.68 -10.59 -6.45
N ALA A 152 -5.88 -9.55 -6.26
CA ALA A 152 -5.91 -8.36 -7.12
C ALA A 152 -5.55 -8.68 -8.58
N ALA A 153 -4.52 -9.50 -8.81
CA ALA A 153 -4.17 -9.96 -10.17
C ALA A 153 -5.32 -10.72 -10.82
N HIS A 154 -5.97 -11.61 -10.07
CA HIS A 154 -7.14 -12.35 -10.54
C HIS A 154 -8.34 -11.43 -10.84
N TRP A 155 -8.57 -10.40 -10.02
CA TRP A 155 -9.59 -9.38 -10.28
C TRP A 155 -9.35 -8.65 -11.60
N PHE A 156 -8.12 -8.21 -11.86
CA PHE A 156 -7.75 -7.58 -13.13
C PHE A 156 -7.91 -8.52 -14.34
N GLU A 157 -7.65 -9.81 -14.16
CA GLU A 157 -7.85 -10.81 -15.22
C GLU A 157 -9.33 -11.00 -15.55
N GLN A 158 -10.19 -11.14 -14.52
CA GLN A 158 -11.62 -11.43 -14.70
C GLN A 158 -12.44 -10.24 -15.17
N ASN A 159 -12.08 -9.03 -14.73
CA ASN A 159 -12.88 -7.82 -14.97
C ASN A 159 -12.37 -7.00 -16.16
N ALA A 160 -11.63 -7.64 -17.06
CA ALA A 160 -11.01 -6.97 -18.18
C ALA A 160 -12.01 -6.16 -19.04
N SER A 161 -13.24 -6.67 -19.23
CA SER A 161 -14.30 -5.99 -19.98
C SER A 161 -15.03 -4.89 -19.19
N ILE A 162 -15.32 -5.12 -17.90
CA ILE A 162 -16.00 -4.16 -17.02
C ILE A 162 -15.08 -2.95 -16.77
N VAL A 163 -13.83 -3.20 -16.41
CA VAL A 163 -12.86 -2.15 -16.14
C VAL A 163 -12.43 -1.44 -17.44
N GLN A 164 -12.40 -2.09 -18.61
CA GLN A 164 -12.23 -1.39 -19.90
C GLN A 164 -13.40 -0.44 -20.22
N THR A 165 -14.62 -0.83 -19.84
CA THR A 165 -15.81 0.01 -20.07
C THR A 165 -15.83 1.20 -19.10
N LEU A 166 -15.38 0.99 -17.86
CA LEU A 166 -15.23 2.05 -16.86
C LEU A 166 -14.06 2.98 -17.23
N SER A 167 -12.87 2.44 -17.56
CA SER A 167 -11.67 3.20 -17.95
C SER A 167 -11.91 4.10 -19.17
N ALA A 168 -12.77 3.69 -20.11
CA ALA A 168 -13.15 4.49 -21.27
C ALA A 168 -13.93 5.78 -20.94
N HIS A 169 -14.51 5.89 -19.74
CA HIS A 169 -15.23 7.09 -19.29
C HIS A 169 -14.31 8.12 -18.61
N TRP A 170 -13.10 7.71 -18.19
CA TRP A 170 -12.12 8.55 -17.54
C TRP A 170 -11.19 9.14 -18.60
N LYS A 171 -11.34 10.45 -18.86
CA LYS A 171 -10.78 11.13 -20.04
C LYS A 171 -9.25 11.31 -20.05
N ASP A 172 -8.53 10.78 -19.06
CA ASP A 172 -7.07 10.94 -18.91
C ASP A 172 -6.37 9.63 -18.48
N ASP A 173 -7.08 8.53 -18.63
CA ASP A 173 -6.83 7.31 -17.88
C ASP A 173 -5.92 6.37 -18.66
N ARG A 174 -4.61 6.51 -18.46
CA ARG A 174 -3.57 5.69 -19.11
C ARG A 174 -3.45 4.29 -18.51
N HIS A 175 -4.57 3.70 -18.07
CA HIS A 175 -4.62 2.34 -17.58
C HIS A 175 -4.22 1.36 -18.67
N THR A 176 -3.10 0.65 -18.43
CA THR A 176 -2.74 -0.52 -19.20
C THR A 176 -3.90 -1.52 -19.16
N LEU A 177 -4.16 -2.21 -20.28
CA LEU A 177 -5.25 -3.17 -20.39
C LEU A 177 -5.17 -4.18 -19.23
N ASN A 178 -6.29 -4.39 -18.53
CA ASN A 178 -6.36 -5.18 -17.29
C ASN A 178 -5.66 -6.56 -17.33
N PRO A 179 -5.70 -7.35 -18.44
CA PRO A 179 -4.95 -8.60 -18.49
C PRO A 179 -3.42 -8.43 -18.41
N GLN A 180 -2.88 -7.28 -18.84
CA GLN A 180 -1.45 -6.98 -18.72
C GLN A 180 -1.06 -6.68 -17.27
N ARG A 181 -1.89 -5.94 -16.53
CA ARG A 181 -1.68 -5.66 -15.10
C ARG A 181 -1.61 -6.97 -14.29
N ALA A 182 -2.58 -7.87 -14.52
CA ALA A 182 -2.59 -9.21 -13.90
C ALA A 182 -1.28 -9.99 -14.17
N ARG A 183 -0.83 -10.01 -15.44
CA ARG A 183 0.45 -10.66 -15.82
C ARG A 183 1.66 -10.02 -15.16
N ASN A 184 1.69 -8.70 -15.08
CA ASN A 184 2.78 -7.94 -14.47
C ASN A 184 2.88 -8.25 -12.96
N ILE A 185 1.76 -8.16 -12.24
CA ILE A 185 1.67 -8.50 -10.82
C ILE A 185 2.16 -9.93 -10.58
N GLY A 186 1.65 -10.91 -11.35
CA GLY A 186 2.09 -12.30 -11.25
C GLY A 186 3.60 -12.47 -11.46
N ARG A 187 4.20 -11.76 -12.43
CA ARG A 187 5.65 -11.80 -12.69
C ARG A 187 6.44 -11.20 -11.53
N TRP A 188 6.03 -10.05 -11.00
CA TRP A 188 6.72 -9.42 -9.88
C TRP A 188 6.63 -10.27 -8.61
N LEU A 189 5.49 -10.91 -8.37
CA LEU A 189 5.32 -11.88 -7.30
C LEU A 189 6.22 -13.11 -7.46
N GLN A 190 6.57 -13.54 -8.68
CA GLN A 190 7.53 -14.62 -8.91
C GLN A 190 8.99 -14.18 -8.70
N GLN A 191 9.28 -12.88 -8.77
CA GLN A 191 10.63 -12.31 -8.68
C GLN A 191 10.73 -11.21 -7.61
N PRO A 192 10.32 -11.46 -6.35
CA PRO A 192 10.21 -10.42 -5.33
C PRO A 192 11.55 -9.77 -5.00
N GLN A 193 12.66 -10.50 -5.11
CA GLN A 193 14.00 -9.93 -4.86
C GLN A 193 14.42 -8.90 -5.91
N ALA A 194 14.07 -9.12 -7.19
CA ALA A 194 14.34 -8.15 -8.24
C ALA A 194 13.51 -6.88 -8.04
N LEU A 195 12.24 -7.03 -7.65
CA LEU A 195 11.36 -5.92 -7.31
C LEU A 195 11.89 -5.13 -6.11
N LYS A 196 12.21 -5.80 -5.00
CA LYS A 196 12.82 -5.19 -3.80
C LYS A 196 14.08 -4.41 -4.13
N LYS A 197 15.00 -5.00 -4.91
CA LYS A 197 16.24 -4.35 -5.31
C LYS A 197 15.99 -3.07 -6.11
N ARG A 198 15.08 -3.11 -7.09
CA ARG A 198 14.71 -1.93 -7.89
C ARG A 198 14.14 -0.82 -7.03
N TRP A 199 13.18 -1.16 -6.16
CA TRP A 199 12.51 -0.18 -5.31
C TRP A 199 13.37 0.33 -4.15
N SER A 200 14.39 -0.44 -3.72
CA SER A 200 15.35 0.03 -2.71
C SER A 200 16.01 1.35 -3.12
N ALA A 201 16.35 1.52 -4.40
CA ALA A 201 16.98 2.74 -4.88
C ALA A 201 16.08 3.99 -4.74
N LEU A 202 14.76 3.79 -4.78
CA LEU A 202 13.76 4.87 -4.67
C LEU A 202 13.34 5.10 -3.22
N LEU A 203 13.14 4.03 -2.45
CA LEU A 203 12.59 4.10 -1.10
C LEU A 203 13.64 4.49 -0.06
N LEU A 204 14.87 3.95 -0.15
CA LEU A 204 15.88 4.16 0.89
C LEU A 204 16.20 5.65 1.10
N PRO A 205 16.39 6.50 0.05
CA PRO A 205 16.64 7.93 0.24
C PRO A 205 15.51 8.68 0.97
N LYS A 206 14.29 8.14 0.93
CA LYS A 206 13.11 8.74 1.54
C LYS A 206 12.79 8.17 2.91
N MET A 207 13.48 7.11 3.35
CA MET A 207 13.31 6.56 4.69
C MET A 207 13.84 7.54 5.77
N LYS A 208 13.23 7.53 6.95
CA LYS A 208 13.81 8.14 8.16
C LYS A 208 15.08 7.40 8.58
N THR A 209 16.06 8.11 9.13
CA THR A 209 17.35 7.52 9.53
C THR A 209 17.17 6.41 10.58
N GLU A 210 16.27 6.60 11.52
CA GLU A 210 15.94 5.66 12.58
C GLU A 210 15.28 4.41 12.01
N ALA A 211 14.37 4.57 11.04
CA ALA A 211 13.75 3.46 10.33
C ALA A 211 14.79 2.65 9.56
N LEU A 212 15.69 3.34 8.84
CA LEU A 212 16.76 2.69 8.09
C LEU A 212 17.73 1.90 8.99
N ARG A 213 18.08 2.43 10.17
CA ARG A 213 18.88 1.71 11.17
C ARG A 213 18.15 0.47 11.72
N ARG A 214 16.85 0.57 12.00
CA ARG A 214 16.03 -0.58 12.45
C ARG A 214 16.00 -1.67 11.38
N GLU A 215 15.79 -1.29 10.13
CA GLU A 215 15.73 -2.21 9.00
C GLU A 215 17.07 -2.90 8.74
N LEU A 216 18.18 -2.16 8.78
CA LEU A 216 19.52 -2.75 8.67
C LEU A 216 19.76 -3.82 9.75
N LYS A 217 19.39 -3.52 11.00
CA LYS A 217 19.52 -4.47 12.11
C LYS A 217 18.64 -5.71 11.90
N ARG A 218 17.41 -5.53 11.41
CA ARG A 218 16.47 -6.63 11.12
C ARG A 218 17.03 -7.55 10.03
N ASN A 219 17.50 -6.98 8.92
CA ASN A 219 18.00 -7.76 7.78
C ASN A 219 19.32 -8.46 8.08
N ALA A 220 20.14 -7.93 8.99
CA ALA A 220 21.32 -8.63 9.49
C ALA A 220 20.94 -9.90 10.29
N SER A 221 19.78 -9.92 10.93
CA SER A 221 19.28 -11.08 11.69
C SER A 221 18.44 -12.06 10.85
N ASP A 222 17.84 -11.61 9.75
CA ASP A 222 17.08 -12.44 8.81
C ASP A 222 17.29 -11.93 7.37
N PRO A 223 18.27 -12.50 6.63
CA PRO A 223 18.60 -12.08 5.27
C PRO A 223 17.44 -12.26 4.26
N ASN A 224 16.47 -13.13 4.56
CA ASN A 224 15.36 -13.43 3.66
C ASN A 224 14.11 -12.58 3.96
N GLY A 225 13.98 -12.06 5.18
CA GLY A 225 12.84 -11.27 5.66
C GLY A 225 12.87 -9.78 5.30
N GLY A 226 13.95 -9.29 4.69
CA GLY A 226 14.17 -7.87 4.50
C GLY A 226 13.39 -7.19 3.37
N THR A 227 13.18 -5.88 3.53
CA THR A 227 12.51 -5.00 2.55
C THR A 227 13.45 -4.43 1.49
N ALA A 228 14.78 -4.45 1.72
CA ALA A 228 15.76 -3.84 0.82
C ALA A 228 17.17 -4.45 0.98
N ASP A 229 18.02 -4.16 -0.01
CA ASP A 229 19.40 -4.65 -0.10
C ASP A 229 20.28 -4.06 1.03
N LEU A 230 20.93 -4.93 1.82
CA LEU A 230 21.79 -4.56 2.95
C LEU A 230 22.91 -3.60 2.57
N ALA A 231 23.54 -3.81 1.42
CA ALA A 231 24.63 -2.96 0.95
C ALA A 231 24.11 -1.56 0.64
N MET A 232 22.96 -1.47 -0.04
CA MET A 232 22.32 -0.19 -0.35
C MET A 232 21.89 0.56 0.94
N MET A 233 21.35 -0.15 1.94
CA MET A 233 21.00 0.45 3.23
C MET A 233 22.22 1.02 3.96
N ALA A 234 23.32 0.26 4.01
CA ALA A 234 24.55 0.69 4.66
C ALA A 234 25.18 1.89 3.95
N GLU A 235 25.18 1.87 2.61
CA GLU A 235 25.63 2.99 1.78
C GLU A 235 24.79 4.25 2.03
N GLU A 236 23.46 4.11 2.04
CA GLU A 236 22.55 5.23 2.28
C GLU A 236 22.73 5.81 3.69
N LEU A 237 22.90 4.98 4.73
CA LEU A 237 23.21 5.47 6.08
C LEU A 237 24.54 6.21 6.14
N ALA A 238 25.55 5.76 5.38
CA ALA A 238 26.86 6.42 5.36
C ALA A 238 26.80 7.84 4.77
N LYS A 239 25.84 8.13 3.88
CA LYS A 239 25.61 9.46 3.28
C LYS A 239 24.97 10.47 4.25
N ARG A 240 24.37 10.01 5.35
CA ARG A 240 23.59 10.83 6.30
C ARG A 240 24.37 11.26 7.54
N LYS A 241 25.70 11.17 7.48
CA LYS A 241 26.61 11.54 8.57
C LYS A 241 26.81 13.04 8.65
#